data_AF-A0A5J6KI43-F1
#
_entry.id   AF-A0A5J6KI43-F1
#
_cell.length_a   1.000
_cell.length_b   1.000
_cell.length_c   1.000
_cell.angle_alpha   90.00
_cell.angle_beta   90.00
_cell.angle_gamma   90.00
#
_symmetry.space_group_name_H-M   'P 1'
#
loop_
_entity.id
_entity.type
_entity.pdbx_description
1 polymer ?
#
loop_
_entity_poly.entity_id
_entity_poly.type
_entity_poly.pdbx_seq_one_letter_code
_entity_poly.pdbx_strand_id
1 'polypeptide(L)'
;MARKSLLHRQKKRKKLEQKYYFIRRSSKKEISKVPSLSDKWKIHGKLQSSPRNSAPTRLHRRCFSTGRSRANYRDFGLSGHILREMIHACLFPGATGSSW
;
A
#
# COMPACT_ATOMS: atom_id res chain seq x y z
N MET A 1 -1.73 -6.67 -19.00
CA MET A 1 -0.78 -6.65 -17.85
C MET A 1 -0.24 -5.24 -17.62
N ALA A 2 0.26 -4.92 -16.42
CA ALA A 2 0.82 -3.60 -16.13
C ALA A 2 2.24 -3.41 -16.69
N ARG A 3 2.63 -2.17 -17.02
CA ARG A 3 4.00 -1.82 -17.42
C ARG A 3 4.99 -2.17 -16.30
N LYS A 4 6.13 -2.79 -16.62
CA LYS A 4 7.20 -3.15 -15.66
C LYS A 4 7.62 -1.94 -14.80
N SER A 5 7.73 -0.76 -15.40
CA SER A 5 8.07 0.49 -14.71
C SER A 5 7.12 0.83 -13.55
N LEU A 6 5.83 0.51 -13.65
CA LEU A 6 4.84 0.75 -12.60
C LEU A 6 5.02 -0.21 -11.42
N LEU A 7 5.39 -1.46 -11.70
CA LEU A 7 5.71 -2.46 -10.67
C LEU A 7 6.95 -2.02 -9.87
N HIS A 8 8.01 -1.61 -10.56
CA HIS A 8 9.23 -1.10 -9.91
C HIS A 8 8.97 0.20 -9.14
N ARG A 9 8.11 1.09 -9.65
CA ARG A 9 7.67 2.30 -8.91
C ARG A 9 7.01 1.93 -7.59
N GLN A 10 6.15 0.91 -7.58
CA GLN A 10 5.50 0.44 -6.37
C GLN A 10 6.48 -0.25 -5.41
N LYS A 11 7.43 -1.04 -5.93
CA LYS A 11 8.53 -1.63 -5.15
C LYS A 11 9.39 -0.56 -4.47
N LYS A 12 9.73 0.52 -5.18
CA LYS A 12 10.45 1.68 -4.62
C LYS A 12 9.66 2.35 -3.49
N ARG A 13 8.35 2.54 -3.65
CA ARG A 13 7.49 3.12 -2.61
C ARG A 13 7.44 2.26 -1.35
N LYS A 14 7.26 0.94 -1.49
CA LYS A 14 7.28 0.01 -0.35
C LYS A 14 8.59 0.08 0.44
N LYS A 15 9.74 0.07 -0.26
CA LYS A 15 11.05 0.19 0.39
C LYS A 15 11.21 1.50 1.17
N LEU A 16 10.79 2.63 0.60
CA LEU A 16 10.87 3.93 1.26
C LEU A 16 9.91 4.03 2.44
N GLU A 17 8.70 3.48 2.33
CA GLU A 17 7.72 3.48 3.41
C GLU A 17 8.24 2.70 4.62
N GLN A 18 8.81 1.50 4.39
CA GLN A 18 9.47 0.72 5.45
C GLN A 18 10.63 1.49 6.10
N LYS A 19 11.49 2.14 5.31
CA LYS A 19 12.64 2.90 5.82
C LYS A 19 12.24 4.05 6.74
N TYR A 20 11.17 4.77 6.42
CA TYR A 20 10.73 5.97 7.15
C TYR A 20 9.53 5.72 8.09
N TYR A 21 9.09 4.46 8.25
CA TYR A 21 7.88 4.11 9.00
C TYR A 21 7.90 4.65 10.45
N PHE A 22 8.99 4.38 11.18
CA PHE A 22 9.12 4.79 12.58
C PHE A 22 9.19 6.30 12.74
N ILE A 23 9.98 6.99 11.92
CA ILE A 23 10.14 8.46 11.95
C ILE A 23 8.79 9.14 11.71
N ARG A 24 8.02 8.68 10.71
CA ARG A 24 6.70 9.27 10.44
C ARG A 24 5.71 8.98 11.56
N ARG A 25 5.80 7.82 12.21
CA ARG A 25 4.93 7.47 13.33
C ARG A 25 5.24 8.31 14.58
N SER A 26 6.52 8.53 14.90
CA SER A 26 6.92 9.39 16.02
C SER A 26 6.51 10.85 15.77
N SER A 27 6.84 11.42 14.61
CA SER A 27 6.46 12.81 14.29
C SER A 27 4.94 13.03 14.30
N LYS A 28 4.15 12.06 13.83
CA LYS A 28 2.67 12.16 13.93
C LYS A 28 2.17 12.12 15.37
N LYS A 29 2.76 11.29 16.24
CA LYS A 29 2.42 11.25 17.66
C LYS A 29 2.80 12.56 18.36
N GLU A 30 3.95 13.13 18.02
CA GLU A 30 4.41 14.42 18.55
C GLU A 30 3.45 15.56 18.16
N ILE A 31 3.05 15.67 16.88
CA ILE A 31 2.09 16.69 16.42
C ILE A 31 0.77 16.63 17.21
N SER A 32 0.30 15.44 17.56
CA SER A 32 -0.95 15.26 18.29
C SER A 32 -0.87 15.68 19.77
N LYS A 33 0.32 15.71 20.37
CA LYS A 33 0.52 16.00 21.80
C LYS A 33 0.84 17.46 22.07
N VAL A 34 1.50 18.13 21.12
CA VAL A 34 1.99 19.50 21.30
C VAL A 34 0.81 20.49 21.22
N PRO A 35 0.62 21.40 22.19
CA PRO A 35 -0.45 22.40 22.14
C PRO A 35 -0.04 23.67 21.36
N SER A 36 1.22 24.08 21.47
CA SER A 36 1.75 25.32 20.87
C SER A 36 1.73 25.27 19.34
N LEU A 37 1.28 26.36 18.72
CA LEU A 37 1.27 26.47 17.26
C LEU A 37 2.69 26.47 16.69
N SER A 38 3.62 27.27 17.24
CA SER A 38 4.98 27.41 16.72
C SER A 38 5.75 26.08 16.66
N ASP A 39 5.60 25.23 17.67
CA ASP A 39 6.27 23.93 17.70
C ASP A 39 5.60 22.93 16.75
N LYS A 40 4.27 22.99 16.57
CA LYS A 40 3.60 22.24 15.49
C LYS A 40 4.18 22.58 14.12
N TRP A 41 4.42 23.87 13.82
CA TRP A 41 5.03 24.28 12.55
C TRP A 41 6.41 23.64 12.33
N LYS A 42 7.26 23.60 13.36
CA LYS A 42 8.58 22.95 13.28
C LYS A 42 8.47 21.45 12.99
N ILE A 43 7.55 20.75 13.65
CA ILE A 43 7.36 19.30 13.46
C ILE A 43 6.73 19.02 12.08
N HIS A 44 5.83 19.88 11.60
CA HIS A 44 5.32 19.81 10.24
C HIS A 44 6.44 19.96 9.20
N GLY A 45 7.40 20.86 9.41
CA GLY A 45 8.59 20.99 8.57
C GLY A 45 9.40 19.70 8.50
N LYS A 46 9.65 19.04 9.64
CA LYS A 46 10.32 17.73 9.71
C LYS A 46 9.54 16.63 8.98
N LEU A 47 8.22 16.67 9.03
CA LEU A 47 7.37 15.68 8.35
C LEU A 47 7.34 15.88 6.83
N GLN A 48 7.47 17.14 6.37
CA GLN A 48 7.54 17.52 4.97
C GLN A 48 8.91 17.25 4.33
N SER A 49 10.01 17.32 5.10
CA SER A 49 11.36 17.03 4.59
C SER A 49 11.54 15.56 4.17
N SER A 50 10.74 14.65 4.72
CA SER A 50 10.73 13.24 4.32
C SER A 50 10.27 13.06 2.86
N PRO A 51 10.84 12.09 2.11
CA PRO A 51 10.45 11.86 0.72
C PRO A 51 8.95 11.60 0.56
N ARG A 52 8.27 12.31 -0.35
CA ARG A 52 6.82 12.16 -0.57
C ARG A 52 6.36 10.71 -0.79
N ASN A 53 7.20 9.89 -1.43
CA ASN A 53 6.92 8.49 -1.73
C ASN A 53 6.98 7.54 -0.52
N SER A 54 7.47 7.98 0.64
CA SER A 54 7.45 7.18 1.88
C SER A 54 6.09 7.19 2.59
N ALA A 55 5.14 8.02 2.14
CA ALA A 55 3.82 8.07 2.74
C ALA A 55 3.01 6.79 2.41
N PRO A 56 2.42 6.11 3.42
CA PRO A 56 1.67 4.87 3.20
C PRO A 56 0.43 5.09 2.32
N THR A 57 -0.15 6.29 2.34
CA THR A 57 -1.29 6.69 1.49
C THR A 57 -0.97 6.67 0.00
N ARG A 58 0.31 6.72 -0.40
CA ARG A 58 0.72 6.63 -1.81
C ARG A 58 0.89 5.22 -2.33
N LEU A 59 0.78 4.22 -1.47
CA LEU A 59 0.82 2.82 -1.87
C LEU A 59 -0.48 2.45 -2.57
N HIS A 60 -0.37 1.79 -3.72
CA HIS A 60 -1.51 1.25 -4.44
C HIS A 60 -1.46 -0.27 -4.42
N ARG A 61 -2.54 -0.93 -4.01
CA ARG A 61 -2.65 -2.40 -4.10
C ARG A 61 -2.74 -2.80 -5.56
N ARG A 62 -1.94 -3.78 -5.97
CA ARG A 62 -1.92 -4.31 -7.33
C ARG A 62 -2.02 -5.82 -7.26
N CYS A 63 -2.62 -6.42 -8.28
CA CYS A 63 -2.61 -7.87 -8.43
C CYS A 63 -1.16 -8.36 -8.44
N PHE A 64 -0.88 -9.40 -7.66
CA PHE A 64 0.44 -9.99 -7.53
C PHE A 64 0.99 -10.51 -8.88
N SER A 65 0.16 -11.21 -9.66
CA SER A 65 0.54 -11.79 -10.94
C SER A 65 0.61 -10.74 -12.07
N THR A 66 -0.50 -10.06 -12.39
CA THR A 66 -0.56 -9.16 -13.56
C THR A 66 -0.19 -7.70 -13.30
N GLY A 67 -0.10 -7.28 -12.04
CA GLY A 67 0.12 -5.88 -11.66
C GLY A 67 -1.08 -4.94 -11.87
N ARG A 68 -2.26 -5.48 -12.19
CA ARG A 68 -3.50 -4.71 -12.39
C ARG A 68 -3.82 -3.85 -11.16
N SER A 69 -4.15 -2.59 -11.36
CA SER A 69 -4.50 -1.67 -10.26
C SER A 69 -5.92 -1.87 -9.75
N ARG A 70 -6.86 -2.24 -10.61
CA ARG A 70 -8.29 -2.36 -10.27
C ARG A 70 -8.71 -3.81 -9.99
N ALA A 71 -9.86 -3.95 -9.32
CA ALA A 71 -10.51 -5.23 -9.03
C ALA A 71 -9.62 -6.19 -8.23
N ASN A 72 -8.89 -5.67 -7.24
CA ASN A 72 -8.02 -6.46 -6.38
C ASN A 72 -8.72 -6.78 -5.06
N TYR A 73 -8.80 -8.07 -4.73
CA TYR A 73 -9.26 -8.52 -3.42
C TYR A 73 -8.12 -8.48 -2.40
N ARG A 74 -8.41 -8.04 -1.17
CA ARG A 74 -7.37 -7.88 -0.13
C ARG A 74 -6.91 -9.22 0.42
N ASP A 75 -7.84 -10.15 0.58
CA ASP A 75 -7.59 -11.47 1.17
C ASP A 75 -6.74 -12.33 0.24
N PHE A 76 -7.00 -12.26 -1.07
CA PHE A 76 -6.27 -13.03 -2.08
C PHE A 76 -5.08 -12.29 -2.70
N GLY A 77 -5.06 -10.95 -2.69
CA GLY A 77 -4.02 -10.17 -3.35
C GLY A 77 -4.01 -10.27 -4.89
N LEU A 78 -5.07 -10.83 -5.48
CA LEU A 78 -5.22 -11.07 -6.91
C LEU A 78 -6.34 -10.24 -7.52
N SER A 79 -6.26 -10.05 -8.83
CA SER A 79 -7.36 -9.45 -9.58
C SER A 79 -8.47 -10.49 -9.81
N GLY A 80 -9.73 -10.07 -9.82
CA GLY A 80 -10.87 -10.98 -9.97
C GLY A 80 -10.81 -11.94 -11.16
N HIS A 81 -10.26 -11.53 -12.31
CA HIS A 81 -10.13 -12.42 -13.47
C HIS A 81 -9.19 -13.61 -13.20
N ILE A 82 -7.98 -13.34 -12.70
CA ILE A 82 -7.01 -14.38 -12.33
C ILE A 82 -7.54 -15.23 -11.18
N LEU A 83 -8.22 -14.59 -10.22
CA LEU A 83 -8.81 -15.31 -9.11
C LEU A 83 -9.81 -16.35 -9.62
N ARG A 84 -10.67 -15.98 -10.58
CA ARG A 84 -11.61 -16.90 -11.23
C ARG A 84 -10.89 -18.04 -11.94
N GLU A 85 -9.85 -17.75 -12.72
CA GLU A 85 -9.05 -18.77 -13.41
C GLU A 85 -8.42 -19.76 -12.41
N MET A 86 -7.86 -19.26 -11.30
CA MET A 86 -7.25 -20.11 -10.28
C MET A 86 -8.27 -20.96 -9.51
N ILE A 87 -9.49 -20.45 -9.29
CA ILE A 87 -10.58 -21.22 -8.68
C ILE A 87 -11.00 -22.36 -9.60
N HIS A 88 -11.20 -22.10 -10.90
CA HIS A 88 -11.54 -23.13 -11.87
C HIS A 88 -10.42 -24.17 -12.06
N ALA A 89 -9.17 -23.77 -11.85
CA ALA A 89 -8.01 -24.67 -11.89
C ALA A 89 -7.78 -25.45 -10.57
N CYS A 90 -8.69 -25.36 -9.60
CA CYS A 90 -8.59 -26.02 -8.29
C CYS A 90 -7.32 -25.66 -7.48
N LEU A 91 -6.74 -24.47 -7.72
CA LEU A 91 -5.54 -24.01 -7.00
C LEU A 91 -5.87 -23.33 -5.66
N PHE A 92 -7.13 -22.93 -5.46
CA PHE A 92 -7.60 -22.30 -4.24
C PHE A 92 -8.28 -23.33 -3.32
N PRO A 93 -7.74 -23.59 -2.11
CA PRO A 93 -8.35 -24.55 -1.20
C PRO A 93 -9.70 -24.04 -0.70
N GLY A 94 -10.72 -24.88 -0.76
CA GLY A 94 -12.07 -24.57 -0.25
C GLY A 94 -12.90 -23.62 -1.12
N ALA A 95 -12.39 -23.16 -2.27
CA ALA A 95 -13.17 -22.35 -3.19
C ALA A 95 -14.10 -23.23 -4.03
N THR A 96 -15.41 -22.98 -3.91
CA THR A 96 -16.45 -23.68 -4.65
C THR A 96 -17.42 -22.69 -5.30
N GLY A 97 -18.13 -23.14 -6.34
CA GLY A 97 -19.23 -22.38 -6.91
C GLY A 97 -20.36 -22.29 -5.89
N SER A 98 -20.82 -21.09 -5.61
CA SER A 98 -21.82 -20.86 -4.58
C SER A 98 -23.21 -20.65 -5.17
N SER A 99 -24.16 -21.49 -4.78
CA SER A 99 -25.59 -21.38 -5.09
C SER A 99 -26.36 -21.42 -3.78
N TRP A 100 -26.63 -20.24 -3.22
CA TRP A 100 -27.50 -20.06 -2.05
C TRP A 100 -28.68 -19.16 -2.45
#